data_AF-A0A497RWU5-F1
#
_entry.id   AF-A0A497RWU5-F1
#
_cell.length_a   1.000
_cell.length_b   1.000
_cell.length_c   1.000
_cell.angle_alpha   90.00
_cell.angle_beta   90.00
_cell.angle_gamma   90.00
#
_symmetry.space_group_name_H-M   'P 1'
#
loop_
_entity.id
_entity.type
_entity.pdbx_description
1 polymer ?
#
loop_
_entity_poly.entity_id
_entity_poly.type
_entity_poly.pdbx_seq_one_letter_code
_entity_poly.pdbx_strand_id
1 'polypeptide(L)'
;MIKMNENLMDISLIVNIFYFLYDLIRRGIWLLLKATLFSAEPELAKRHADAISMLIPITTIWIILELTSEFKKILRIIVIIGWGLLLLSIILSIL
;
A
#
# COMPACT_ATOMS: atom_id res chain seq x y z
N MET A 1 8.24 -35.78 -18.34
CA MET A 1 7.08 -34.92 -18.04
C MET A 1 7.01 -34.80 -16.52
N ILE A 2 7.48 -33.69 -15.96
CA ILE A 2 7.46 -33.46 -14.50
C ILE A 2 6.00 -33.18 -14.14
N LYS A 3 5.38 -34.03 -13.31
CA LYS A 3 4.07 -33.72 -12.71
C LYS A 3 4.27 -32.47 -11.86
N MET A 4 3.85 -31.33 -12.40
CA MET A 4 3.77 -30.10 -11.64
C MET A 4 2.78 -30.34 -10.50
N ASN A 5 3.23 -30.16 -9.25
CA ASN A 5 2.39 -30.28 -8.07
C ASN A 5 1.26 -29.25 -8.17
N GLU A 6 0.00 -29.70 -8.27
CA GLU A 6 -1.19 -28.86 -8.41
C GLU A 6 -1.26 -27.77 -7.31
N ASN A 7 -0.79 -28.06 -6.10
CA ASN A 7 -0.75 -27.09 -4.99
C ASN A 7 0.13 -25.84 -5.28
N LEU A 8 1.17 -25.97 -6.11
CA LEU A 8 2.04 -24.83 -6.47
C LEU A 8 1.34 -23.89 -7.47
N MET A 9 0.46 -24.44 -8.32
CA MET A 9 -0.31 -23.68 -9.29
C MET A 9 -1.33 -22.77 -8.59
N ASP A 10 -1.96 -23.25 -7.52
CA ASP A 10 -2.94 -22.48 -6.74
C ASP A 10 -2.31 -21.33 -5.94
N ILE A 11 -1.18 -21.58 -5.26
CA ILE A 11 -0.50 -20.53 -4.47
C ILE A 11 0.04 -19.43 -5.38
N SER A 12 0.62 -19.80 -6.52
CA SER A 12 1.15 -18.82 -7.49
C SER A 12 0.06 -17.92 -8.07
N LEU A 13 -1.14 -18.47 -8.32
CA LEU A 13 -2.29 -17.71 -8.78
C LEU A 13 -2.72 -16.68 -7.73
N ILE A 14 -2.85 -17.09 -6.46
CA ILE A 14 -3.21 -16.20 -5.36
C ILE A 14 -2.18 -15.06 -5.22
N VAL A 15 -0.89 -15.38 -5.21
CA VAL A 15 0.18 -14.40 -5.11
C VAL A 15 0.16 -13.41 -6.28
N ASN A 16 -0.07 -13.89 -7.51
CA ASN A 16 -0.17 -13.04 -8.69
C ASN A 16 -1.37 -12.08 -8.62
N ILE A 17 -2.52 -12.53 -8.11
CA ILE A 17 -3.68 -11.64 -7.91
C ILE A 17 -3.34 -10.53 -6.92
N PHE A 18 -2.76 -10.87 -5.77
CA PHE A 18 -2.38 -9.86 -4.78
C PHE A 18 -1.32 -8.89 -5.32
N TYR A 19 -0.34 -9.40 -6.06
CA TYR A 19 0.67 -8.57 -6.71
C TYR A 19 0.04 -7.63 -7.75
N PHE A 20 -0.87 -8.12 -8.58
CA PHE A 20 -1.57 -7.32 -9.56
C PHE A 20 -2.39 -6.21 -8.90
N LEU A 21 -3.14 -6.52 -7.84
CA LEU A 21 -3.91 -5.53 -7.09
C LEU A 21 -3.02 -4.47 -6.44
N TYR A 22 -1.91 -4.91 -5.84
CA TYR A 22 -0.91 -4.01 -5.26
C TYR A 22 -0.34 -3.07 -6.32
N ASP A 23 0.09 -3.60 -7.46
CA ASP A 23 0.67 -2.79 -8.55
C ASP A 23 -0.36 -1.85 -9.19
N LEU A 24 -1.62 -2.27 -9.30
CA LEU A 24 -2.72 -1.45 -9.80
C LEU A 24 -2.95 -0.23 -8.91
N ILE A 25 -3.09 -0.45 -7.60
CA ILE A 25 -3.28 0.61 -6.61
C ILE A 25 -2.08 1.56 -6.63
N ARG A 26 -0.87 1.00 -6.60
CA ARG A 26 0.40 1.74 -6.66
C ARG A 26 0.49 2.65 -7.87
N ARG A 27 0.21 2.12 -9.07
CA ARG A 27 0.23 2.91 -10.30
C ARG A 27 -0.84 3.99 -10.31
N GLY A 28 -2.04 3.69 -9.81
CA GLY A 28 -3.12 4.67 -9.68
C GLY A 28 -2.70 5.86 -8.83
N ILE A 29 -2.14 5.59 -7.64
CA ILE A 29 -1.64 6.63 -6.74
C ILE A 29 -0.47 7.40 -7.37
N TRP A 30 0.47 6.69 -8.01
CA TRP A 30 1.59 7.33 -8.71
C TRP A 30 1.12 8.30 -9.79
N LEU A 31 0.12 7.91 -10.60
CA LEU A 31 -0.46 8.78 -11.62
C LEU A 31 -1.10 10.03 -11.01
N LEU A 32 -1.86 9.88 -9.93
CA LEU A 32 -2.50 10.99 -9.22
C LEU A 32 -1.44 11.96 -8.66
N LEU A 33 -0.43 11.43 -7.97
CA LEU A 33 0.63 12.22 -7.38
C LEU A 33 1.51 12.91 -8.42
N LYS A 34 1.83 12.20 -9.52
CA LYS A 34 2.58 12.75 -10.64
C LYS A 34 1.81 13.86 -11.36
N ALA A 35 0.49 13.75 -11.48
CA ALA A 35 -0.31 14.76 -12.17
C ALA A 35 -0.59 16.00 -11.31
N THR A 36 -0.51 15.89 -9.99
CA THR A 36 -0.93 16.94 -9.04
C THR A 36 0.24 17.56 -8.27
N LEU A 37 0.83 16.82 -7.34
CA LEU A 37 1.76 17.33 -6.34
C LEU A 37 3.23 17.27 -6.78
N PHE A 38 3.60 16.28 -7.59
CA PHE A 38 4.98 15.99 -7.96
C PHE A 38 5.20 15.99 -9.48
N SER A 39 4.51 16.88 -10.19
CA SER A 39 4.63 17.01 -11.66
C SER A 39 6.06 17.34 -12.12
N ALA A 40 6.81 18.09 -11.29
CA ALA A 40 8.21 18.42 -11.55
C ALA A 40 9.19 17.27 -11.19
N GLU A 41 8.80 16.37 -10.27
CA GLU A 41 9.68 15.34 -9.70
C GLU A 41 8.98 13.97 -9.64
N PRO A 42 8.88 13.24 -10.77
CA PRO A 42 8.15 11.97 -10.84
C PRO A 42 8.73 10.84 -9.98
N GLU A 43 10.00 10.96 -9.57
CA GLU A 43 10.63 10.05 -8.60
C GLU A 43 10.03 10.19 -7.20
N LEU A 44 9.70 11.42 -6.77
CA LEU A 44 9.01 11.65 -5.50
C LEU A 44 7.59 11.07 -5.54
N ALA A 45 6.87 11.24 -6.66
CA ALA A 45 5.56 10.61 -6.85
C ALA A 45 5.63 9.08 -6.65
N LYS A 46 6.68 8.44 -7.16
CA LYS A 46 6.88 6.99 -7.08
C LYS A 46 7.11 6.54 -5.64
N ARG A 47 8.02 7.21 -4.93
CA ARG A 47 8.32 6.88 -3.52
C ARG A 47 7.10 7.03 -2.61
N HIS A 48 6.34 8.12 -2.80
CA HIS A 48 5.14 8.35 -2.01
C HIS A 48 4.01 7.38 -2.39
N ALA A 49 3.87 7.02 -3.67
CA ALA A 49 2.90 6.01 -4.09
C ALA A 49 3.21 4.62 -3.50
N ASP A 50 4.48 4.24 -3.41
CA ASP A 50 4.91 2.99 -2.77
C ASP A 50 4.52 2.98 -1.29
N ALA A 51 4.81 4.08 -0.58
CA ALA A 51 4.46 4.22 0.84
C ALA A 51 2.95 4.17 1.08
N ILE A 52 2.15 4.91 0.29
CA ILE A 52 0.67 4.89 0.41
C ILE A 52 0.15 3.47 0.15
N SER A 53 0.65 2.80 -0.88
CA SER A 53 0.20 1.44 -1.26
C SER A 53 0.47 0.41 -0.18
N MET A 54 1.56 0.57 0.58
CA MET A 54 1.85 -0.27 1.75
C MET A 54 0.95 0.06 2.96
N LEU A 55 0.55 1.32 3.13
CA LEU A 55 -0.32 1.74 4.24
C LEU A 55 -1.77 1.29 4.07
N ILE A 56 -2.25 1.18 2.82
CA ILE A 56 -3.62 0.75 2.50
C ILE A 56 -4.00 -0.61 3.11
N PRO A 57 -3.25 -1.72 2.91
CA PRO A 57 -3.61 -3.01 3.49
C PRO A 57 -3.56 -2.98 5.03
N ILE A 58 -2.59 -2.27 5.62
CA ILE A 58 -2.49 -2.11 7.08
C ILE A 58 -3.72 -1.38 7.63
N THR A 59 -4.15 -0.30 6.96
CA THR A 59 -5.35 0.47 7.29
C THR A 59 -6.61 -0.39 7.12
N THR A 60 -6.66 -1.21 6.07
CA THR A 60 -7.79 -2.13 5.80
C THR A 60 -7.92 -3.17 6.93
N ILE A 61 -6.81 -3.79 7.34
CA ILE A 61 -6.81 -4.73 8.47
C ILE A 61 -7.23 -4.02 9.75
N TRP A 62 -6.75 -2.80 9.99
CA TRP A 62 -7.16 -2.01 11.15
C TRP A 62 -8.68 -1.79 11.20
N ILE A 63 -9.29 -1.35 10.10
CA ILE A 63 -10.75 -1.11 10.02
C ILE A 63 -11.54 -2.41 10.26
N ILE A 64 -11.09 -3.53 9.68
CA ILE A 64 -11.75 -4.84 9.87
C ILE A 64 -11.66 -5.28 11.33
N LEU A 65 -10.50 -5.11 11.97
CA LEU A 65 -10.28 -5.49 13.36
C LEU A 65 -10.95 -4.53 14.36
N GLU A 66 -11.16 -3.28 13.99
CA GLU A 66 -11.87 -2.29 14.80
C GLU A 66 -13.31 -2.73 15.14
N LEU A 67 -13.92 -3.52 14.25
CA LEU A 67 -15.27 -4.07 14.43
C LEU A 67 -15.34 -5.21 15.48
N THR A 68 -14.21 -5.84 15.86
CA THR A 68 -14.25 -7.12 16.58
C THR A 68 -13.30 -7.27 17.77
N SER A 69 -12.26 -6.43 17.95
CA SER A 69 -11.14 -6.76 18.86
C SER A 69 -10.63 -5.62 19.77
N GLU A 70 -10.15 -5.99 20.97
CA GLU A 70 -9.38 -5.11 21.88
C GLU A 70 -7.96 -4.79 21.36
N PHE A 71 -7.45 -5.56 20.39
CA PHE A 71 -6.13 -5.34 19.76
C PHE A 71 -6.08 -4.08 18.88
N LYS A 72 -7.22 -3.40 18.72
CA LYS A 72 -7.41 -2.16 17.97
C LYS A 72 -6.43 -1.03 18.32
N LYS A 73 -5.93 -0.97 19.56
CA LYS A 73 -5.04 0.13 20.01
C LYS A 73 -3.70 0.13 19.26
N ILE A 74 -3.09 -1.04 19.04
CA ILE A 74 -1.76 -1.14 18.42
C ILE A 74 -1.85 -0.79 16.93
N LEU A 75 -2.81 -1.38 16.21
CA LEU A 75 -2.99 -1.09 14.79
C LEU A 75 -3.36 0.37 14.55
N ARG A 76 -4.21 0.95 15.41
CA ARG A 76 -4.56 2.38 15.32
C ARG A 76 -3.31 3.26 15.40
N ILE A 77 -2.39 2.96 16.32
CA ILE A 77 -1.14 3.73 16.47
C ILE A 77 -0.28 3.59 15.19
N ILE A 78 -0.12 2.37 14.66
CA ILE A 78 0.67 2.13 13.45
C ILE A 78 0.08 2.91 12.25
N VAL A 79 -1.23 2.88 12.07
CA VAL A 79 -1.92 3.59 10.99
C VAL A 79 -1.76 5.10 11.13
N ILE A 80 -1.97 5.66 12.34
CA ILE A 80 -1.81 7.09 12.60
C ILE A 80 -0.38 7.54 12.34
N ILE A 81 0.61 6.78 12.81
CA ILE A 81 2.03 7.10 12.60
C ILE A 81 2.39 7.02 11.12
N GLY A 82 1.95 5.96 10.42
CA GLY A 82 2.24 5.76 9.01
C GLY A 82 1.69 6.90 8.14
N TRP A 83 0.43 7.27 8.32
CA TRP A 83 -0.16 8.41 7.61
C TRP A 83 0.42 9.75 8.07
N GLY A 84 0.71 9.92 9.36
CA GLY A 84 1.34 11.13 9.88
C GLY A 84 2.73 11.40 9.29
N LEU A 85 3.57 10.36 9.23
CA LEU A 85 4.89 10.41 8.57
C LEU A 85 4.75 10.69 7.07
N LEU A 86 3.76 10.07 6.42
CA LEU A 86 3.52 10.28 4.99
C LEU A 86 3.13 11.73 4.68
N LEU A 87 2.19 12.29 5.45
CA LEU A 87 1.79 13.69 5.31
C LEU A 87 2.96 14.64 5.59
N LEU A 88 3.74 14.35 6.63
CA LEU A 88 4.94 15.12 6.93
C LEU A 88 5.94 15.07 5.77
N SER A 89 6.19 13.89 5.20
CA SER A 89 7.07 13.71 4.04
C SER A 89 6.60 14.51 2.83
N ILE A 90 5.31 14.50 2.53
CA ILE A 90 4.74 15.26 1.42
C ILE A 90 4.93 16.77 1.64
N ILE A 91 4.63 17.27 2.84
CA ILE A 91 4.80 18.70 3.18
C ILE A 91 6.27 19.12 3.03
N LEU A 92 7.20 18.33 3.57
CA LEU A 92 8.63 18.60 3.46
C LEU A 92 9.16 18.52 2.03
N SER A 93 8.52 17.73 1.16
CA SER A 93 8.91 17.61 -0.24
C SER A 93 8.38 18.75 -1.12
N ILE A 94 7.36 19.47 -0.65
CA ILE A 94 6.73 20.59 -1.37
C ILE A 94 7.32 21.93 -0.93
N LEU A 95 7.76 22.04 0.33
CA LEU A 95 8.38 23.24 0.92
C LEU A 95 9.77 23.51 0.34
#